data_AF-A0A5S5DTY6-F1
#
_entry.id   AF-A0A5S5DTY6-F1
#
_cell.length_a   1.000
_cell.length_b   1.000
_cell.length_c   1.000
_cell.angle_alpha   90.00
_cell.angle_beta   90.00
_cell.angle_gamma   90.00
#
_symmetry.space_group_name_H-M   'P 1'
#
loop_
_entity.id
_entity.type
_entity.pdbx_description
1 polymer ?
#
loop_
_entity_poly.entity_id
_entity_poly.type
_entity_poly.pdbx_seq_one_letter_code
_entity_poly.pdbx_strand_id
1 'polypeptide(L)'
;MRNITANAILNLKEQPASLYVHGSIMTYRADDIIEVAVASPLGISPSILVLDLIVKSGNGPMKGTPKPFNYELSDDSAKNYSQVTIRYSEDASVTVNIEVFG
;
A
#
# COMPACT_ATOMS: atom_id res chain seq x y z
N MET A 1 1.96 18.07 2.81
CA MET A 1 1.10 17.00 2.25
C MET A 1 1.92 16.19 1.27
N ARG A 2 2.07 14.88 1.51
CA ARG A 2 2.59 13.93 0.51
C ARG A 2 1.41 13.45 -0.31
N ASN A 3 1.45 13.63 -1.62
CA ASN A 3 0.41 13.10 -2.51
C ASN A 3 0.69 11.61 -2.74
N ILE A 4 -0.35 10.80 -2.61
CA ILE A 4 -0.30 9.36 -2.84
C ILE A 4 -1.39 8.98 -3.86
N THR A 5 -1.06 8.06 -4.74
CA THR A 5 -2.01 7.31 -5.57
C THR A 5 -1.85 5.84 -5.27
N ALA A 6 -2.95 5.11 -5.22
CA ALA A 6 -2.95 3.68 -4.94
C ALA A 6 -4.12 2.99 -5.65
N ASN A 7 -3.91 1.75 -6.04
CA ASN A 7 -4.94 0.82 -6.49
C ASN A 7 -4.74 -0.54 -5.80
N ALA A 8 -5.83 -1.30 -5.66
CA ALA A 8 -5.82 -2.64 -5.11
C ALA A 8 -6.70 -3.56 -5.97
N ILE A 9 -6.14 -4.67 -6.44
CA ILE A 9 -6.78 -5.62 -7.36
C ILE A 9 -6.68 -7.02 -6.78
N LEU A 10 -7.81 -7.70 -6.58
CA LEU A 10 -7.86 -9.11 -6.24
C LEU A 10 -8.08 -9.94 -7.50
N ASN A 11 -7.07 -10.72 -7.90
CA ASN A 11 -7.15 -11.62 -9.04
C ASN A 11 -7.58 -13.02 -8.60
N LEU A 12 -8.80 -13.42 -8.98
CA LEU A 12 -9.35 -14.75 -8.70
C LEU A 12 -8.98 -15.80 -9.75
N LYS A 13 -8.35 -15.42 -10.87
CA LYS A 13 -7.91 -16.35 -11.92
C LYS A 13 -6.61 -17.06 -11.58
N GLU A 14 -5.85 -16.55 -10.62
CA GLU A 14 -4.62 -17.15 -10.13
C GLU A 14 -4.91 -18.19 -9.03
N GLN A 15 -4.01 -19.16 -8.88
CA GLN A 15 -4.07 -20.17 -7.82
C GLN A 15 -2.72 -20.22 -7.07
N PRO A 16 -2.68 -19.77 -5.81
CA PRO A 16 -3.77 -19.15 -5.03
C PRO A 16 -4.21 -17.80 -5.59
N ALA A 17 -5.39 -17.30 -5.17
CA ALA A 17 -5.83 -15.96 -5.55
C ALA A 17 -4.87 -14.90 -4.98
N SER A 18 -4.58 -13.87 -5.75
CA SER A 18 -3.56 -12.87 -5.39
C SER A 18 -4.19 -11.48 -5.26
N LEU A 19 -3.94 -10.82 -4.13
CA LEU A 19 -4.25 -9.41 -3.93
C LEU A 19 -3.01 -8.56 -4.23
N TYR A 20 -3.11 -7.73 -5.26
CA TYR A 20 -2.08 -6.80 -5.70
C TYR A 20 -2.43 -5.39 -5.25
N VAL A 21 -1.55 -4.75 -4.48
CA VAL A 21 -1.66 -3.34 -4.11
C VAL A 21 -0.48 -2.60 -4.70
N HIS A 22 -0.73 -1.54 -5.47
CA HIS A 22 0.35 -0.78 -6.09
C HIS A 22 0.01 0.71 -6.16
N GLY A 23 1.03 1.54 -6.22
CA GLY A 23 0.83 2.97 -6.23
C GLY A 23 2.12 3.76 -6.30
N SER A 24 2.00 5.06 -6.07
CA SER A 24 3.15 5.96 -5.95
C SER A 24 2.91 7.01 -4.88
N ILE A 25 3.97 7.38 -4.17
CA ILE A 25 3.96 8.46 -3.18
C ILE A 25 5.03 9.49 -3.52
N MET A 26 4.68 10.77 -3.37
CA MET A 26 5.66 11.85 -3.48
C MET A 26 6.57 11.90 -2.25
N THR A 27 7.86 11.75 -2.50
CA THR A 27 8.93 11.85 -1.49
C THR A 27 9.75 13.11 -1.69
N TYR A 28 10.59 13.45 -0.71
CA TYR A 28 11.34 14.71 -0.73
C TYR A 28 12.66 14.60 -1.48
N ARG A 29 13.23 13.41 -1.60
CA ARG A 29 14.53 13.18 -2.23
C ARG A 29 14.48 12.05 -3.23
N ALA A 30 15.37 12.14 -4.21
CA ALA A 30 15.52 11.10 -5.23
C ALA A 30 16.09 9.79 -4.66
N ASP A 31 16.79 9.84 -3.52
CA ASP A 31 17.36 8.68 -2.84
C ASP A 31 16.54 8.21 -1.62
N ASP A 32 15.34 8.78 -1.41
CA ASP A 32 14.39 8.23 -0.43
C ASP A 32 13.98 6.79 -0.84
N ILE A 33 13.82 5.91 0.15
CA ILE A 33 13.41 4.51 -0.03
C ILE A 33 12.04 4.31 0.60
N ILE A 34 11.17 3.56 -0.09
CA ILE A 34 9.86 3.17 0.41
C ILE A 34 9.90 1.71 0.81
N GLU A 35 9.47 1.42 2.03
CA GLU A 35 9.21 0.06 2.50
C GLU A 35 7.73 -0.08 2.82
N VAL A 36 7.16 -1.23 2.45
CA VAL A 36 5.77 -1.58 2.73
C VAL A 36 5.75 -2.65 3.81
N ALA A 37 4.99 -2.42 4.88
CA ALA A 37 4.80 -3.40 5.95
C ALA A 37 3.31 -3.62 6.20
N VAL A 38 2.93 -4.86 6.54
CA VAL A 38 1.56 -5.15 7.00
C VAL A 38 1.43 -4.73 8.45
N ALA A 39 0.40 -3.97 8.75
CA ALA A 39 0.09 -3.55 10.10
C ALA A 39 -0.96 -4.44 10.74
N SER A 40 -0.81 -4.71 12.04
CA SER A 40 -1.86 -5.38 12.82
C SER A 40 -3.11 -4.50 12.89
N PRO A 41 -4.31 -5.06 12.69
CA PRO A 41 -5.55 -4.30 12.80
C PRO A 41 -5.78 -3.86 14.25
N LEU A 42 -5.59 -2.56 14.52
CA LEU A 42 -5.84 -1.94 15.82
C LEU A 42 -7.35 -1.68 16.03
N GLY A 43 -8.16 -2.75 16.04
CA GLY A 43 -9.62 -2.66 16.18
C GLY A 43 -10.37 -2.24 14.90
N ILE A 44 -9.69 -2.26 13.76
CA ILE A 44 -10.26 -2.04 12.43
C ILE A 44 -10.98 -3.32 11.97
N SER A 45 -12.04 -3.19 11.16
CA SER A 45 -12.77 -4.33 10.57
C SER A 45 -11.80 -5.38 10.01
N PRO A 46 -12.01 -6.69 10.28
CA PRO A 46 -11.14 -7.75 9.79
C PRO A 46 -11.12 -7.86 8.26
N SER A 47 -12.05 -7.19 7.56
CA SER A 47 -12.09 -7.11 6.09
C SER A 47 -11.22 -6.01 5.48
N ILE A 48 -10.44 -5.28 6.30
CA ILE A 48 -9.58 -4.20 5.83
C ILE A 48 -8.13 -4.58 6.06
N LEU A 49 -7.36 -4.68 4.97
CA LEU A 49 -5.92 -4.83 5.04
C LEU A 49 -5.29 -3.47 5.35
N VAL A 50 -4.39 -3.40 6.33
CA VAL A 50 -3.68 -2.17 6.67
C VAL A 50 -2.21 -2.30 6.30
N LEU A 51 -1.72 -1.36 5.48
CA LEU A 51 -0.33 -1.29 5.05
C LEU A 51 0.32 0.00 5.56
N ASP A 52 1.52 -0.12 6.12
CA ASP A 52 2.38 1.00 6.48
C ASP A 52 3.41 1.25 5.38
N LEU A 53 3.40 2.46 4.84
CA LEU A 53 4.45 2.98 3.96
C LEU A 53 5.49 3.73 4.79
N ILE A 54 6.63 3.09 4.99
CA ILE A 54 7.76 3.64 5.73
C ILE A 54 8.70 4.30 4.74
N VAL A 55 8.83 5.62 4.84
CA VAL A 55 9.75 6.41 4.00
C VAL A 55 11.08 6.58 4.74
N LYS A 56 12.11 5.88 4.30
CA LYS A 56 13.48 6.07 4.79
C LYS A 56 14.12 7.23 4.03
N SER A 57 14.46 8.28 4.79
CA SER A 57 15.04 9.49 4.20
C SER A 57 16.44 9.24 3.69
N GLY A 58 16.69 9.63 2.45
CA GLY A 58 18.02 9.71 1.88
C GLY A 58 18.80 10.93 2.36
N ASN A 59 20.04 11.04 1.89
CA ASN A 59 20.95 12.15 2.17
C ASN A 59 21.10 13.11 0.97
N GLY A 60 20.45 12.80 -0.16
CA GLY A 60 20.50 13.59 -1.38
C GLY A 60 19.80 14.94 -1.27
N PRO A 61 19.93 15.78 -2.31
CA PRO A 61 19.26 17.07 -2.38
C PRO A 61 17.73 16.88 -2.39
N MET A 62 17.03 17.84 -1.81
CA MET A 62 15.58 17.85 -1.83
C MET A 62 15.08 18.15 -3.26
N LYS A 63 14.44 17.17 -3.86
CA LYS A 63 13.77 17.22 -5.14
C LYS A 63 12.57 16.29 -5.07
N GLY A 64 11.37 16.88 -5.10
CA GLY A 64 10.12 16.13 -5.06
C GLY A 64 10.11 15.03 -6.11
N THR A 65 10.11 13.78 -5.67
CA THR A 65 10.27 12.62 -6.56
C THR A 65 9.18 11.59 -6.26
N PRO A 66 8.40 11.16 -7.26
CA PRO A 66 7.44 10.08 -7.09
C PRO A 66 8.19 8.77 -6.89
N LYS A 67 7.82 8.02 -5.85
CA LYS A 67 8.38 6.70 -5.55
C LYS A 67 7.30 5.65 -5.67
N PRO A 68 7.46 4.65 -6.55
CA PRO A 68 6.52 3.56 -6.64
C PRO A 68 6.60 2.69 -5.39
N PHE A 69 5.49 2.05 -5.07
CA PHE A 69 5.44 0.97 -4.10
C PHE A 69 4.49 -0.12 -4.62
N ASN A 70 4.74 -1.34 -4.18
CA ASN A 70 3.90 -2.49 -4.44
C ASN A 70 3.89 -3.44 -3.25
N TYR A 71 2.80 -4.18 -3.15
CA TYR A 71 2.61 -5.24 -2.17
C TYR A 71 1.74 -6.32 -2.82
N GLU A 72 2.08 -7.57 -2.56
CA GLU A 72 1.36 -8.73 -3.08
C GLU A 72 1.08 -9.69 -1.92
N LEU A 73 -0.16 -10.17 -1.86
CA LEU A 73 -0.60 -11.20 -0.93
C LEU A 73 -1.22 -12.33 -1.74
N SER A 74 -0.49 -13.43 -1.89
CA SER A 74 -0.88 -14.59 -2.69
C SER A 74 -1.16 -15.79 -1.79
N ASP A 75 -2.15 -15.65 -0.92
CA ASP A 75 -2.65 -16.71 -0.05
C ASP A 75 -4.17 -16.67 0.08
N ASP A 76 -4.76 -17.69 0.70
CA ASP A 76 -6.22 -17.79 0.83
C ASP A 76 -6.85 -16.65 1.66
N SER A 77 -6.05 -15.96 2.48
CA SER A 77 -6.53 -14.81 3.26
C SER A 77 -6.79 -13.58 2.39
N ALA A 78 -6.22 -13.50 1.19
CA ALA A 78 -6.43 -12.40 0.23
C ALA A 78 -7.92 -12.16 -0.06
N LYS A 79 -8.74 -13.22 -0.06
CA LYS A 79 -10.19 -13.17 -0.32
C LYS A 79 -11.00 -12.56 0.83
N ASN A 80 -10.42 -12.46 2.02
CA ASN A 80 -11.10 -11.93 3.20
C ASN A 80 -11.14 -10.40 3.22
N TYR A 81 -10.31 -9.76 2.40
CA TYR A 81 -10.22 -8.30 2.36
C TYR A 81 -11.15 -7.72 1.29
N SER A 82 -11.83 -6.63 1.64
CA SER A 82 -12.64 -5.81 0.73
C SER A 82 -12.05 -4.43 0.47
N GLN A 83 -11.13 -3.98 1.35
CA GLN A 83 -10.49 -2.67 1.30
C GLN A 83 -9.04 -2.76 1.73
N VAL A 84 -8.23 -1.80 1.27
CA VAL A 84 -6.86 -1.60 1.72
C VAL A 84 -6.71 -0.17 2.24
N THR A 85 -6.25 -0.03 3.48
CA THR A 85 -5.84 1.23 4.07
C THR A 85 -4.33 1.34 4.04
N ILE A 86 -3.81 2.39 3.43
CA ILE A 86 -2.37 2.66 3.32
C ILE A 86 -2.05 3.87 4.19
N ARG A 87 -1.27 3.69 5.25
CA ARG A 87 -0.79 4.74 6.15
C ARG A 87 0.58 5.20 5.69
N TYR A 88 0.75 6.49 5.42
CA TYR A 88 1.99 7.03 4.84
C TYR A 88 2.60 8.20 5.63
N SER A 89 1.94 8.59 6.72
CA SER A 89 2.48 9.39 7.83
C SER A 89 1.64 9.14 9.08
N GLU A 90 2.10 9.63 10.23
CA GLU A 90 1.39 9.48 11.52
C GLU A 90 -0.08 9.93 11.44
N ASP A 91 -0.34 11.03 10.75
CA ASP A 91 -1.68 11.63 10.64
C ASP A 91 -2.34 11.47 9.26
N ALA A 92 -1.81 10.60 8.38
CA ALA A 92 -2.35 10.48 7.02
C ALA A 92 -2.39 9.06 6.49
N SER A 93 -3.56 8.73 5.91
CA SER A 93 -3.82 7.48 5.24
C SER A 93 -4.70 7.68 4.01
N VAL A 94 -4.73 6.68 3.14
CA VAL A 94 -5.68 6.57 2.03
C VAL A 94 -6.31 5.19 2.09
N THR A 95 -7.62 5.12 1.89
CA THR A 95 -8.34 3.84 1.81
C THR A 95 -8.85 3.67 0.39
N VAL A 96 -8.57 2.51 -0.20
CA VAL A 96 -9.05 2.13 -1.53
C VAL A 96 -9.87 0.85 -1.43
N ASN A 97 -10.93 0.76 -2.23
CA ASN A 97 -11.68 -0.48 -2.37
C ASN A 97 -10.88 -1.45 -3.24
N ILE A 98 -11.00 -2.74 -2.95
CA ILE A 98 -10.37 -3.79 -3.76
C ILE A 98 -11.26 -4.04 -4.99
N GLU A 99 -10.68 -3.87 -6.17
CA GLU A 99 -11.31 -4.26 -7.43
C GLU A 99 -11.14 -5.76 -7.64
N VAL A 100 -12.24 -6.49 -7.80
CA VAL A 100 -12.21 -7.95 -7.98
C VAL A 100 -12.20 -8.29 -9.46
N PHE A 101 -11.19 -9.05 -9.88
CA PHE A 101 -11.06 -9.56 -11.24
C PHE A 101 -11.23 -11.09 -11.23
N GLY A 102 -12.32 -11.57 -11.83
CA GLY A 102 -12.72 -12.98 -11.88
C GLY A 102 -12.80 -13.54 -13.29
#